data_AF-A0A4W2E7X0-F1
#
_entry.id   AF-A0A4W2E7X0-F1
#
_cell.length_a   1.000
_cell.length_b   1.000
_cell.length_c   1.000
_cell.angle_alpha   90.00
_cell.angle_beta   90.00
_cell.angle_gamma   90.00
#
_symmetry.space_group_name_H-M   'P 1'
#
loop_
_entity.id
_entity.type
_entity.pdbx_description
1 polymer ?
#
loop_
_entity_poly.entity_id
_entity_poly.type
_entity_poly.pdbx_seq_one_letter_code
_entity_poly.pdbx_strand_id
1 'polypeptide(L)'
;MSSVWGAGCVAAGIVIRASAWYCVYKYTQQKGKGRRPVPMQKRPFPYEIDEILGVRDLRKVLALLQKSDDPFIQQVALLTLSNNADYSCNQDTIRKLGGLPIIANMINKTDPHIKEKALMAMNNLSENYENQGRFQVYMNKVMDDIMASNLNSAVQVVGLKFLTNMTITNDYQHLLVNSIANFSVCYLREVEKSRYVKKKLLSSQVPSSFSSLYNSYVESEILINALTLFEIIYDNLRAEVFNYREFNKGSHFHLCTASGVCVKKIRALADHDDLLVKVKVVKLVDKF
;
A
#
# COMPACT_ATOMS: atom_id res chain seq x y z
N MET A 1 5.02 -26.70 3.52
CA MET A 1 5.46 -25.88 2.37
C MET A 1 4.39 -24.88 1.92
N SER A 2 3.11 -25.26 1.79
CA SER A 2 2.00 -24.34 1.47
C SER A 2 1.68 -23.29 2.56
N SER A 3 1.97 -23.58 3.83
CA SER A 3 1.72 -22.67 4.96
C SER A 3 2.73 -21.52 5.11
N VAL A 4 3.94 -21.68 4.56
CA VAL A 4 5.05 -20.72 4.71
C VAL A 4 4.91 -19.56 3.73
N TRP A 5 4.54 -19.86 2.48
CA TRP A 5 4.13 -18.86 1.50
C TRP A 5 2.91 -18.07 2.01
N GLY A 6 1.92 -18.76 2.59
CA GLY A 6 0.76 -18.11 3.20
C GLY A 6 1.10 -17.10 4.30
N ALA A 7 2.09 -17.37 5.15
CA ALA A 7 2.47 -16.47 6.25
C ALA A 7 3.21 -15.21 5.75
N GLY A 8 4.15 -15.37 4.81
CA GLY A 8 4.86 -14.24 4.17
C GLY A 8 3.92 -13.36 3.35
N CYS A 9 2.99 -13.98 2.62
CA CYS A 9 1.94 -13.33 1.85
C CYS A 9 0.95 -12.54 2.74
N VAL A 10 0.52 -13.12 3.87
CA VAL A 10 -0.34 -12.45 4.85
C VAL A 10 0.38 -11.25 5.48
N ALA A 11 1.66 -11.36 5.80
CA ALA A 11 2.46 -10.25 6.33
C ALA A 11 2.66 -9.12 5.33
N ALA A 12 2.92 -9.45 4.06
CA ALA A 12 2.97 -8.49 2.96
C ALA A 12 1.65 -7.71 2.86
N GLY A 13 0.53 -8.45 2.86
CA GLY A 13 -0.81 -7.87 2.84
C GLY A 13 -1.07 -6.96 4.04
N ILE A 14 -0.64 -7.32 5.25
CA ILE A 14 -0.79 -6.49 6.46
C ILE A 14 0.03 -5.20 6.37
N VAL A 15 1.32 -5.29 5.99
CA VAL A 15 2.21 -4.12 5.89
C VAL A 15 1.72 -3.16 4.81
N ILE A 16 1.29 -3.69 3.66
CA ILE A 16 0.73 -2.89 2.57
C ILE A 16 -0.60 -2.28 2.98
N ARG A 17 -1.52 -3.03 3.59
CA ARG A 17 -2.80 -2.50 4.10
C ARG A 17 -2.59 -1.43 5.16
N ALA A 18 -1.64 -1.62 6.08
CA ALA A 18 -1.30 -0.64 7.10
C ALA A 18 -0.69 0.63 6.49
N SER A 19 0.21 0.48 5.52
CA SER A 19 0.85 1.58 4.78
C SER A 19 -0.17 2.36 3.95
N ALA A 20 -1.04 1.66 3.21
CA ALA A 20 -2.11 2.25 2.42
C ALA A 20 -3.09 3.03 3.29
N TRP A 21 -3.56 2.42 4.39
CA TRP A 21 -4.50 3.07 5.30
C TRP A 21 -3.91 4.34 5.94
N TYR A 22 -2.62 4.31 6.26
CA TYR A 22 -1.91 5.47 6.81
C TYR A 22 -1.73 6.61 5.78
N CYS A 23 -1.30 6.29 4.55
CA CYS A 23 -1.18 7.27 3.47
C CYS A 23 -2.53 7.96 3.18
N VAL A 24 -3.61 7.19 3.16
CA VAL A 24 -4.99 7.70 3.00
C VAL A 24 -5.39 8.61 4.16
N TYR A 25 -5.10 8.21 5.39
CA TYR A 25 -5.38 9.01 6.58
C TYR A 25 -4.64 10.36 6.58
N LYS A 26 -3.38 10.39 6.15
CA LYS A 26 -2.59 11.64 6.09
C LYS A 26 -3.07 12.55 4.96
N TYR A 27 -3.41 11.99 3.79
CA TYR A 27 -3.98 12.74 2.67
C TYR A 27 -5.31 13.42 3.06
N THR A 28 -6.17 12.72 3.83
CA THR A 28 -7.42 13.31 4.33
C THR A 28 -7.18 14.35 5.45
N GLN A 29 -6.16 14.16 6.29
CA GLN A 29 -5.75 15.14 7.31
C GLN A 29 -5.10 16.43 6.74
N GLN A 30 -4.37 16.35 5.62
CA GLN A 30 -3.82 17.53 4.94
C GLN A 30 -4.92 18.47 4.41
N LYS A 31 -6.10 17.94 4.08
CA LYS A 31 -7.30 18.75 3.81
C LYS A 31 -7.94 19.34 5.08
N GLY A 32 -7.67 18.77 6.26
CA GLY A 32 -8.37 19.06 7.52
C GLY A 32 -7.69 20.04 8.48
N LYS A 33 -6.44 20.46 8.24
CA LYS A 33 -5.74 21.44 9.10
C LYS A 33 -5.76 22.84 8.49
N GLY A 34 -6.67 23.68 8.96
CA GLY A 34 -6.61 25.14 8.78
C GLY A 34 -7.62 25.75 7.82
N ARG A 35 -8.64 25.02 7.39
CA ARG A 35 -9.83 25.64 6.81
C ARG A 35 -11.03 25.19 7.63
N ARG A 36 -11.91 26.14 7.98
CA ARG A 36 -13.34 25.83 8.13
C ARG A 36 -13.74 24.89 6.97
N PRO A 37 -14.85 24.14 7.00
CA PRO A 37 -15.46 23.79 5.74
C PRO A 37 -15.79 25.13 5.07
N VAL A 38 -14.82 25.72 4.36
CA VAL A 38 -15.09 26.36 3.09
C VAL A 38 -15.91 25.26 2.45
N PRO A 39 -17.19 25.51 2.13
CA PRO A 39 -17.85 24.63 1.20
C PRO A 39 -16.77 24.33 0.17
N MET A 40 -16.49 23.07 -0.10
CA MET A 40 -15.89 22.82 -1.38
C MET A 40 -16.93 23.46 -2.32
N GLN A 41 -16.71 24.72 -2.73
CA GLN A 41 -16.35 24.94 -4.09
C GLN A 41 -15.30 23.85 -4.36
N LYS A 42 -15.81 22.61 -4.60
CA LYS A 42 -15.74 22.00 -5.91
C LYS A 42 -15.60 23.22 -6.80
N ARG A 43 -14.37 23.64 -7.12
CA ARG A 43 -14.23 24.27 -8.42
C ARG A 43 -14.77 23.16 -9.26
N PRO A 44 -16.02 23.27 -9.76
CA PRO A 44 -16.48 22.24 -10.63
C PRO A 44 -15.42 22.32 -11.72
N PHE A 45 -14.70 21.23 -11.98
CA PHE A 45 -14.51 20.97 -13.39
C PHE A 45 -15.91 21.14 -13.97
N PRO A 46 -16.11 21.96 -15.00
CA PRO A 46 -17.43 22.48 -15.38
C PRO A 46 -18.49 21.41 -15.71
N TYR A 47 -18.14 20.12 -15.53
CA TYR A 47 -18.94 18.93 -15.70
C TYR A 47 -18.73 18.02 -14.46
N GLU A 48 -19.77 17.83 -13.65
CA GLU A 48 -19.91 16.62 -12.84
C GLU A 48 -20.13 15.47 -13.83
N ILE A 49 -19.14 14.58 -13.97
CA ILE A 49 -19.26 13.39 -14.83
C ILE A 49 -19.90 12.28 -13.99
N ASP A 50 -21.16 12.52 -13.60
CA ASP A 50 -22.01 11.58 -12.85
C ASP A 50 -22.82 10.66 -13.77
N GLU A 51 -22.58 10.72 -15.08
CA GLU A 51 -23.24 9.86 -16.05
C GLU A 51 -22.53 8.51 -16.14
N ILE A 52 -23.25 7.44 -15.80
CA ILE A 52 -22.86 6.06 -16.09
C ILE A 52 -22.83 5.94 -17.62
N LEU A 53 -21.62 5.89 -18.18
CA LEU A 53 -21.43 5.85 -19.62
C LEU A 53 -21.82 4.47 -20.17
N GLY A 54 -22.56 4.50 -21.28
CA GLY A 54 -22.82 3.30 -22.08
C GLY A 54 -21.57 2.81 -22.82
N VAL A 55 -21.63 1.56 -23.30
CA VAL A 55 -20.54 0.87 -24.01
C VAL A 55 -19.93 1.72 -25.15
N ARG A 56 -20.78 2.43 -25.90
CA ARG A 56 -20.35 3.27 -27.02
C ARG A 56 -19.46 4.42 -26.56
N ASP A 57 -19.83 5.08 -25.48
CA ASP A 57 -19.14 6.28 -25.00
C ASP A 57 -17.88 5.90 -24.21
N LEU A 58 -17.90 4.80 -23.44
CA LEU A 58 -16.68 4.20 -22.88
C LEU A 58 -15.64 3.89 -23.97
N ARG A 59 -16.07 3.32 -25.10
CA ARG A 59 -15.17 3.06 -26.24
C ARG A 59 -14.56 4.34 -26.81
N LYS A 60 -15.33 5.42 -26.91
CA LYS A 60 -14.81 6.72 -27.38
C LYS A 60 -13.78 7.28 -26.40
N VAL A 61 -14.04 7.21 -25.09
CA VAL A 61 -13.12 7.69 -24.06
C VAL A 61 -11.81 6.87 -24.07
N LEU A 62 -11.89 5.54 -24.21
CA LEU A 62 -10.71 4.68 -24.37
C LEU A 62 -9.90 5.03 -25.63
N ALA A 63 -10.60 5.23 -26.76
CA ALA A 63 -9.95 5.63 -28.01
C ALA A 63 -9.29 7.01 -27.90
N LEU A 64 -9.93 7.95 -27.20
CA LEU A 64 -9.39 9.28 -26.95
C LEU A 64 -8.14 9.23 -26.07
N LEU A 65 -8.17 8.44 -24.99
CA LEU A 65 -7.03 8.21 -24.11
C LEU A 65 -5.83 7.64 -24.88
N GLN A 66 -6.08 6.70 -25.79
CA GLN A 66 -5.03 6.03 -26.55
C GLN A 66 -4.44 6.93 -27.65
N LYS A 67 -5.24 7.79 -28.27
CA LYS A 67 -4.83 8.59 -29.45
C LYS A 67 -4.31 9.98 -29.11
N SER A 68 -4.70 10.54 -27.96
CA SER A 68 -4.29 11.88 -27.57
C SER A 68 -2.92 11.85 -26.92
N ASP A 69 -2.04 12.80 -27.28
CA ASP A 69 -0.81 13.11 -26.54
C ASP A 69 -0.96 14.33 -25.62
N ASP A 70 -2.12 15.01 -25.65
CA ASP A 70 -2.40 16.13 -24.77
C ASP A 70 -2.61 15.62 -23.32
N PRO A 71 -1.75 16.04 -22.36
CA PRO A 71 -1.85 15.64 -20.96
C PRO A 71 -3.20 15.98 -20.34
N PHE A 72 -3.81 17.11 -20.71
CA PHE A 72 -5.11 17.51 -20.19
C PHE A 72 -6.20 16.53 -20.62
N ILE A 73 -6.23 16.19 -21.92
CA ILE A 73 -7.20 15.22 -22.47
C ILE A 73 -7.00 13.84 -21.83
N GLN A 74 -5.75 13.38 -21.71
CA GLN A 74 -5.44 12.09 -21.07
C GLN A 74 -5.92 12.06 -19.62
N GLN A 75 -5.68 13.13 -18.85
CA GLN A 75 -6.14 13.24 -17.47
C GLN A 75 -7.67 13.22 -17.37
N VAL A 76 -8.38 13.98 -18.21
CA VAL A 76 -9.84 13.98 -18.20
C VAL A 76 -10.39 12.61 -18.57
N ALA A 77 -9.86 11.98 -19.61
CA ALA A 77 -10.28 10.64 -20.03
C ALA A 77 -10.07 9.59 -18.92
N LEU A 78 -8.92 9.61 -18.24
CA LEU A 78 -8.64 8.72 -17.12
C LEU A 78 -9.57 8.95 -15.93
N LEU A 79 -9.87 10.21 -15.60
CA LEU A 79 -10.80 10.52 -14.52
C LEU A 79 -12.22 10.03 -14.84
N THR A 80 -12.68 10.23 -16.07
CA THR A 80 -13.97 9.71 -16.56
C THR A 80 -14.03 8.18 -16.47
N LEU A 81 -12.98 7.48 -16.89
CA LEU A 81 -12.89 6.02 -16.79
C LEU A 81 -12.85 5.57 -15.33
N SER A 82 -12.14 6.29 -14.45
CA SER A 82 -12.07 5.99 -13.02
C SER A 82 -13.44 6.08 -12.35
N ASN A 83 -14.19 7.15 -12.61
CA ASN A 83 -15.54 7.32 -12.06
C ASN A 83 -16.48 6.22 -12.58
N ASN A 84 -16.37 5.87 -13.86
CA ASN A 84 -17.18 4.80 -14.44
C ASN A 84 -16.79 3.41 -13.92
N ALA A 85 -15.53 3.19 -13.58
CA ALA A 85 -15.06 1.95 -12.99
C ALA A 85 -15.56 1.72 -11.54
N ASP A 86 -16.15 2.73 -10.89
CA ASP A 86 -16.82 2.59 -9.60
C ASP A 86 -18.10 1.72 -9.71
N TYR A 87 -18.64 1.58 -10.93
CA TYR A 87 -19.79 0.73 -11.21
C TYR A 87 -19.34 -0.65 -11.72
N SER A 88 -19.76 -1.71 -11.04
CA SER A 88 -19.40 -3.10 -11.38
C SER A 88 -19.70 -3.50 -12.83
N CYS A 89 -20.84 -3.06 -13.38
CA CYS A 89 -21.19 -3.29 -14.79
C CYS A 89 -20.17 -2.70 -15.77
N ASN A 90 -19.59 -1.56 -15.41
CA ASN A 90 -18.60 -0.88 -16.22
C ASN A 90 -17.18 -1.44 -16.02
N GLN A 91 -16.89 -2.06 -14.88
CA GLN A 91 -15.63 -2.81 -14.70
C GLN A 91 -15.50 -3.94 -15.73
N ASP A 92 -16.56 -4.72 -15.94
CA ASP A 92 -16.58 -5.78 -16.95
C ASP A 92 -16.61 -5.21 -18.38
N THR A 93 -17.37 -4.14 -18.60
CA THR A 93 -17.48 -3.50 -19.92
C THR A 93 -16.14 -2.93 -20.37
N ILE A 94 -15.43 -2.21 -19.49
CA ILE A 94 -14.09 -1.68 -19.77
C ILE A 94 -13.10 -2.82 -20.04
N ARG A 95 -13.16 -3.94 -19.30
CA ARG A 95 -12.36 -5.14 -19.60
C ARG A 95 -12.65 -5.67 -21.01
N LYS A 96 -13.93 -5.89 -21.34
CA LYS A 96 -14.37 -6.41 -22.65
C LYS A 96 -14.01 -5.51 -23.82
N LEU A 97 -13.92 -4.20 -23.59
CA LEU A 97 -13.46 -3.22 -24.58
C LEU A 97 -11.92 -3.18 -24.73
N GLY A 98 -11.17 -4.00 -24.00
CA GLY A 98 -9.70 -3.97 -24.02
C GLY A 98 -9.10 -2.78 -23.27
N GLY A 99 -9.86 -2.16 -22.37
CA GLY A 99 -9.46 -0.92 -21.69
C GLY A 99 -8.37 -1.10 -20.63
N LEU A 100 -8.25 -2.29 -20.02
CA LEU A 100 -7.27 -2.53 -18.94
C LEU A 100 -5.81 -2.21 -19.37
N PRO A 101 -5.27 -2.77 -20.47
CA PRO A 101 -3.92 -2.44 -20.91
C PRO A 101 -3.76 -0.98 -21.36
N ILE A 102 -4.81 -0.37 -21.93
CA ILE A 102 -4.79 1.04 -22.36
C ILE A 102 -4.61 1.95 -21.14
N ILE A 103 -5.41 1.72 -20.09
CA ILE A 103 -5.35 2.47 -18.83
C ILE A 103 -4.02 2.20 -18.12
N ALA A 104 -3.63 0.93 -17.98
CA ALA A 104 -2.42 0.55 -17.28
C ALA A 104 -1.15 1.10 -17.93
N ASN A 105 -1.11 1.21 -19.27
CA ASN A 105 0.05 1.79 -19.96
C ASN A 105 0.28 3.27 -19.61
N MET A 106 -0.73 3.99 -19.11
CA MET A 106 -0.58 5.39 -18.71
C MET A 106 0.31 5.57 -17.47
N ILE A 107 0.55 4.53 -16.67
CA ILE A 107 1.52 4.60 -15.54
C ILE A 107 2.97 4.75 -16.01
N ASN A 108 3.24 4.50 -17.30
CA ASN A 108 4.55 4.68 -17.91
C ASN A 108 4.85 6.15 -18.30
N LYS A 109 3.84 7.03 -18.29
CA LYS A 109 4.02 8.46 -18.58
C LYS A 109 4.81 9.12 -17.43
N THR A 110 5.62 10.13 -17.74
CA THR A 110 6.41 10.85 -16.73
C THR A 110 5.58 11.78 -15.86
N ASP A 111 4.43 12.26 -16.37
CA ASP A 111 3.53 13.17 -15.66
C ASP A 111 2.87 12.46 -14.45
N PRO A 112 3.13 12.92 -13.21
CA PRO A 112 2.56 12.32 -12.00
C PRO A 112 1.03 12.42 -11.95
N HIS A 113 0.42 13.43 -12.56
CA HIS A 113 -1.05 13.58 -12.57
C HIS A 113 -1.74 12.60 -13.51
N ILE A 114 -1.06 12.18 -14.58
CA ILE A 114 -1.53 11.10 -15.45
C ILE A 114 -1.39 9.77 -14.72
N LYS A 115 -0.21 9.50 -14.13
CA LYS A 115 0.02 8.29 -13.32
C LYS A 115 -1.01 8.14 -12.20
N GLU A 116 -1.26 9.21 -11.46
CA GLU A 116 -2.26 9.24 -10.39
C GLU A 116 -3.63 8.79 -10.88
N LYS A 117 -4.15 9.40 -11.96
CA LYS A 117 -5.49 9.09 -12.49
C LYS A 117 -5.56 7.71 -13.13
N ALA A 118 -4.47 7.25 -13.74
CA ALA A 118 -4.36 5.87 -14.23
C ALA A 118 -4.46 4.87 -13.09
N LEU A 119 -3.72 5.10 -12.01
CA LEU A 119 -3.77 4.27 -10.81
C LEU A 119 -5.14 4.35 -10.10
N MET A 120 -5.82 5.50 -10.12
CA MET A 120 -7.21 5.62 -9.62
C MET A 120 -8.15 4.71 -10.41
N ALA A 121 -8.09 4.75 -11.74
CA ALA A 121 -8.90 3.87 -12.58
C ALA A 121 -8.54 2.39 -12.36
N MET A 122 -7.25 2.05 -12.29
CA MET A 122 -6.80 0.69 -11.99
C MET A 122 -7.28 0.19 -10.63
N ASN A 123 -7.25 1.04 -9.59
CA ASN A 123 -7.76 0.71 -8.26
C ASN A 123 -9.23 0.29 -8.29
N ASN A 124 -10.09 1.10 -8.91
CA ASN A 124 -11.52 0.81 -8.99
C ASN A 124 -11.79 -0.43 -9.87
N LEU A 125 -11.08 -0.56 -10.99
CA LEU A 125 -11.18 -1.74 -11.85
C LEU A 125 -10.70 -3.02 -11.15
N SER A 126 -9.74 -2.93 -10.23
CA SER A 126 -9.20 -4.06 -9.48
C SER A 126 -10.12 -4.60 -8.39
N GLU A 127 -11.27 -3.98 -8.13
CA GLU A 127 -12.31 -4.58 -7.27
C GLU A 127 -12.96 -5.81 -7.90
N ASN A 128 -12.89 -5.93 -9.24
CA ASN A 128 -13.29 -7.12 -9.97
C ASN A 128 -12.15 -8.14 -10.03
N TYR A 129 -12.40 -9.36 -9.54
CA TYR A 129 -11.38 -10.42 -9.47
C TYR A 129 -10.78 -10.80 -10.83
N GLU A 130 -11.58 -10.83 -11.91
CA GLU A 130 -11.06 -11.16 -13.25
C GLU A 130 -10.12 -10.07 -13.78
N ASN A 131 -10.39 -8.80 -13.42
CA ASN A 131 -9.50 -7.70 -13.76
C ASN A 131 -8.15 -7.79 -13.01
N GLN A 132 -8.15 -8.28 -11.76
CA GLN A 132 -6.90 -8.49 -10.99
C GLN A 132 -5.95 -9.43 -11.74
N GLY A 133 -6.45 -10.56 -12.26
CA GLY A 133 -5.64 -11.51 -13.02
C GLY A 133 -4.99 -10.90 -14.27
N ARG A 134 -5.57 -9.83 -14.83
CA ARG A 134 -4.98 -9.06 -15.94
C ARG A 134 -4.00 -7.99 -15.45
N PHE A 135 -4.25 -7.40 -14.29
CA PHE A 135 -3.41 -6.33 -13.74
C PHE A 135 -2.14 -6.82 -13.03
N GLN A 136 -2.05 -8.10 -12.67
CA GLN A 136 -0.89 -8.65 -11.96
C GLN A 136 0.46 -8.31 -12.61
N VAL A 137 0.51 -8.26 -13.95
CA VAL A 137 1.75 -7.95 -14.70
C VAL A 137 2.25 -6.51 -14.51
N TYR A 138 1.39 -5.60 -14.05
CA TYR A 138 1.75 -4.20 -13.80
C TYR A 138 2.17 -3.94 -12.35
N MET A 139 2.01 -4.92 -11.44
CA MET A 139 2.26 -4.72 -10.01
C MET A 139 3.70 -4.25 -9.76
N ASN A 140 4.70 -4.88 -10.40
CA ASN A 140 6.11 -4.48 -10.25
C ASN A 140 6.33 -3.01 -10.63
N LYS A 141 5.76 -2.58 -11.76
CA LYS A 141 5.85 -1.19 -12.20
C LYS A 141 5.19 -0.22 -11.21
N VAL A 142 4.03 -0.58 -10.66
CA VAL A 142 3.35 0.24 -9.64
C VAL A 142 4.20 0.33 -8.37
N MET A 143 4.88 -0.74 -7.98
CA MET A 143 5.80 -0.73 -6.85
C MET A 143 6.99 0.20 -7.11
N ASP A 144 7.61 0.12 -8.28
CA ASP A 144 8.71 1.02 -8.67
C ASP A 144 8.26 2.49 -8.64
N ASP A 145 7.05 2.79 -9.15
CA ASP A 145 6.48 4.14 -9.13
C ASP A 145 6.22 4.63 -7.70
N ILE A 146 5.74 3.77 -6.80
CA ILE A 146 5.55 4.12 -5.38
C ILE A 146 6.89 4.45 -4.74
N MET A 147 7.92 3.64 -4.99
CA MET A 147 9.27 3.84 -4.44
C MET A 147 9.95 5.09 -4.97
N ALA A 148 9.73 5.43 -6.24
CA ALA A 148 10.26 6.65 -6.86
C ALA A 148 9.47 7.92 -6.45
N SER A 149 8.24 7.77 -5.95
CA SER A 149 7.38 8.90 -5.62
C SER A 149 7.72 9.57 -4.29
N ASN A 150 7.44 10.87 -4.19
CA ASN A 150 7.51 11.59 -2.91
C ASN A 150 6.53 11.00 -1.90
N LEU A 151 6.92 11.01 -0.63
CA LEU A 151 6.10 10.55 0.49
C LEU A 151 4.76 11.28 0.55
N ASN A 152 3.67 10.51 0.61
CA ASN A 152 2.26 10.92 0.59
C ASN A 152 1.83 11.67 -0.67
N SER A 153 2.60 11.58 -1.75
CA SER A 153 2.12 12.02 -3.05
C SER A 153 0.84 11.26 -3.42
N ALA A 154 0.00 11.86 -4.25
CA ALA A 154 -1.23 11.23 -4.67
C ALA A 154 -0.98 9.88 -5.36
N VAL A 155 0.07 9.80 -6.19
CA VAL A 155 0.58 8.57 -6.82
C VAL A 155 0.88 7.48 -5.78
N GLN A 156 1.60 7.82 -4.70
CA GLN A 156 1.90 6.87 -3.64
C GLN A 156 0.64 6.34 -2.96
N VAL A 157 -0.27 7.24 -2.59
CA VAL A 157 -1.50 6.91 -1.87
C VAL A 157 -2.38 5.98 -2.70
N VAL A 158 -2.61 6.33 -3.97
CA VAL A 158 -3.48 5.54 -4.85
C VAL A 158 -2.82 4.22 -5.28
N GLY A 159 -1.51 4.21 -5.53
CA GLY A 159 -0.77 2.99 -5.84
C GLY A 159 -0.86 1.98 -4.71
N LEU A 160 -0.73 2.43 -3.46
CA LEU A 160 -0.89 1.59 -2.28
C LEU A 160 -2.32 1.03 -2.12
N LYS A 161 -3.35 1.82 -2.45
CA LYS A 161 -4.74 1.33 -2.47
C LYS A 161 -4.93 0.24 -3.52
N PHE A 162 -4.42 0.46 -4.73
CA PHE A 162 -4.47 -0.54 -5.80
C PHE A 162 -3.78 -1.85 -5.36
N LEU A 163 -2.57 -1.79 -4.80
CA LEU A 163 -1.88 -2.98 -4.30
C LEU A 163 -2.63 -3.65 -3.13
N THR A 164 -3.35 -2.86 -2.32
CA THR A 164 -4.24 -3.40 -1.28
C THR A 164 -5.36 -4.23 -1.91
N ASN A 165 -6.03 -3.72 -2.94
CA ASN A 165 -7.08 -4.46 -3.65
C ASN A 165 -6.53 -5.73 -4.31
N MET A 166 -5.36 -5.64 -4.93
CA MET A 166 -4.66 -6.78 -5.53
C MET A 166 -4.24 -7.86 -4.52
N THR A 167 -4.16 -7.53 -3.22
CA THR A 167 -3.77 -8.47 -2.14
C THR A 167 -4.92 -8.93 -1.28
N ILE A 168 -6.17 -8.59 -1.65
CA ILE A 168 -7.35 -9.13 -0.96
C ILE A 168 -7.39 -10.65 -1.12
N THR A 169 -7.00 -11.16 -2.29
CA THR A 169 -6.84 -12.58 -2.57
C THR A 169 -5.38 -13.01 -2.37
N ASN A 170 -5.16 -14.21 -1.83
CA ASN A 170 -3.81 -14.72 -1.55
C ASN A 170 -2.99 -14.95 -2.84
N ASP A 171 -3.67 -15.05 -3.98
CA ASP A 171 -3.11 -15.45 -5.27
C ASP A 171 -1.99 -14.51 -5.75
N TYR A 172 -2.03 -13.22 -5.41
CA TYR A 172 -1.04 -12.22 -5.89
C TYR A 172 -0.12 -11.70 -4.79
N GLN A 173 -0.31 -12.12 -3.54
CA GLN A 173 0.52 -11.69 -2.41
C GLN A 173 2.00 -12.11 -2.58
N HIS A 174 2.25 -13.21 -3.31
CA HIS A 174 3.61 -13.69 -3.58
C HIS A 174 4.43 -12.75 -4.47
N LEU A 175 3.77 -11.99 -5.36
CA LEU A 175 4.42 -10.99 -6.24
C LEU A 175 4.95 -9.78 -5.46
N LEU A 176 4.58 -9.66 -4.18
CA LEU A 176 4.92 -8.53 -3.33
C LEU A 176 6.00 -8.86 -2.31
N VAL A 177 6.38 -10.14 -2.18
CA VAL A 177 7.30 -10.64 -1.15
C VAL A 177 8.65 -9.93 -1.20
N ASN A 178 9.21 -9.75 -2.40
CA ASN A 178 10.49 -9.05 -2.61
C ASN A 178 10.37 -7.53 -2.41
N SER A 179 9.15 -7.00 -2.48
CA SER A 179 8.87 -5.57 -2.32
C SER A 179 8.39 -5.19 -0.92
N ILE A 180 8.15 -6.17 -0.03
CA ILE A 180 7.87 -5.94 1.39
C ILE A 180 8.95 -5.04 1.99
N ALA A 181 10.22 -5.32 1.67
CA ALA A 181 11.39 -4.54 2.07
C ALA A 181 11.21 -3.04 1.79
N ASN A 182 10.81 -2.78 0.55
CA ASN A 182 10.70 -1.47 -0.04
C ASN A 182 9.50 -0.70 0.54
N PHE A 183 8.36 -1.38 0.73
CA PHE A 183 7.19 -0.80 1.40
C PHE A 183 7.43 -0.51 2.87
N SER A 184 8.12 -1.39 3.58
CA SER A 184 8.58 -1.09 4.93
C SER A 184 9.46 0.16 4.91
N VAL A 185 10.45 0.32 4.04
CA VAL A 185 11.29 1.55 4.01
C VAL A 185 10.50 2.84 3.79
N CYS A 186 9.50 2.85 2.88
CA CYS A 186 8.60 4.00 2.70
C CYS A 186 7.76 4.31 3.95
N TYR A 187 7.23 3.26 4.58
CA TYR A 187 6.50 3.33 5.84
C TYR A 187 7.39 3.81 7.00
N LEU A 188 8.64 3.32 7.05
CA LEU A 188 9.65 3.60 8.08
C LEU A 188 10.11 5.06 8.04
N ARG A 189 10.26 5.66 6.84
CA ARG A 189 10.59 7.09 6.66
C ARG A 189 9.52 8.04 7.20
N GLU A 190 8.27 7.59 7.30
CA GLU A 190 7.13 8.39 7.78
C GLU A 190 6.90 8.25 9.28
N VAL A 191 7.09 7.04 9.84
CA VAL A 191 6.90 6.78 11.28
C VAL A 191 7.79 7.70 12.11
N GLU A 192 9.04 7.95 11.70
CA GLU A 192 9.97 8.81 12.47
C GLU A 192 9.43 10.22 12.75
N LYS A 193 8.64 10.82 11.84
CA LYS A 193 8.34 12.26 11.86
C LYS A 193 7.05 12.68 12.56
N SER A 194 6.12 11.77 12.90
CA SER A 194 4.81 12.17 13.46
C SER A 194 4.35 11.32 14.65
N ARG A 195 4.32 11.94 15.85
CA ARG A 195 3.85 11.33 17.12
C ARG A 195 2.45 10.72 17.04
N TYR A 196 1.52 11.37 16.32
CA TYR A 196 0.16 10.86 16.16
C TYR A 196 0.12 9.52 15.41
N VAL A 197 1.00 9.39 14.42
CA VAL A 197 1.10 8.24 13.51
C VAL A 197 1.72 7.07 14.23
N LYS A 198 2.81 7.33 14.97
CA LYS A 198 3.42 6.38 15.90
C LYS A 198 2.34 5.79 16.82
N LYS A 199 1.55 6.63 17.49
CA LYS A 199 0.50 6.18 18.42
C LYS A 199 -0.55 5.30 17.72
N LYS A 200 -1.12 5.74 16.60
CA LYS A 200 -2.19 5.00 15.91
C LYS A 200 -1.70 3.68 15.33
N LEU A 201 -0.46 3.64 14.84
CA LEU A 201 0.18 2.43 14.40
C LEU A 201 0.38 1.45 15.55
N LEU A 202 0.96 1.94 16.64
CA LEU A 202 1.18 1.16 17.85
C LEU A 202 -0.14 0.57 18.38
N SER A 203 -1.28 1.26 18.19
CA SER A 203 -2.63 0.79 18.53
C SER A 203 -3.30 -0.12 17.51
N SER A 204 -2.74 -0.27 16.30
CA SER A 204 -3.35 -1.10 15.24
C SER A 204 -3.33 -2.58 15.58
N GLN A 205 -4.43 -3.26 15.28
CA GLN A 205 -4.59 -4.71 15.47
C GLN A 205 -3.68 -5.47 14.51
N VAL A 206 -2.96 -6.45 15.04
CA VAL A 206 -2.05 -7.30 14.30
C VAL A 206 -2.50 -8.74 14.45
N PRO A 207 -2.56 -9.50 13.35
CA PRO A 207 -2.79 -10.94 13.43
C PRO A 207 -1.76 -11.62 14.34
N SER A 208 -2.20 -12.60 15.11
CA SER A 208 -1.33 -13.41 15.99
C SER A 208 -0.17 -14.08 15.24
N SER A 209 -0.38 -14.36 13.95
CA SER A 209 0.62 -14.90 13.03
C SER A 209 1.78 -13.94 12.73
N PHE A 210 1.70 -12.66 13.05
CA PHE A 210 2.80 -11.71 12.80
C PHE A 210 4.10 -12.12 13.52
N SER A 211 3.99 -12.72 14.71
CA SER A 211 5.15 -13.28 15.41
C SER A 211 5.83 -14.43 14.65
N SER A 212 5.16 -15.07 13.68
CA SER A 212 5.76 -16.13 12.85
C SER A 212 6.80 -15.63 11.85
N LEU A 213 6.85 -14.31 11.60
CA LEU A 213 7.87 -13.69 10.76
C LEU A 213 9.28 -13.81 11.32
N TYR A 214 9.41 -13.91 12.65
CA TYR A 214 10.71 -14.02 13.33
C TYR A 214 11.12 -15.49 13.55
N ASN A 215 10.88 -16.35 12.59
CA ASN A 215 11.27 -17.76 12.67
C ASN A 215 12.40 -18.04 11.67
N SER A 216 13.30 -18.96 12.00
CA SER A 216 14.49 -19.27 11.21
C SER A 216 14.22 -19.88 9.84
N TYR A 217 13.01 -20.39 9.60
CA TYR A 217 12.60 -20.94 8.31
C TYR A 217 12.12 -19.87 7.31
N VAL A 218 11.99 -18.60 7.72
CA VAL A 218 11.56 -17.49 6.87
C VAL A 218 12.73 -17.04 6.00
N GLU A 219 12.49 -16.72 4.73
CA GLU A 219 13.54 -16.24 3.82
C GLU A 219 14.25 -15.01 4.38
N SER A 220 15.58 -14.98 4.23
CA SER A 220 16.45 -14.01 4.90
C SER A 220 16.12 -12.56 4.56
N GLU A 221 15.74 -12.27 3.32
CA GLU A 221 15.30 -10.93 2.92
C GLU A 221 14.04 -10.49 3.70
N ILE A 222 13.00 -11.33 3.73
CA ILE A 222 11.76 -11.08 4.48
C ILE A 222 12.06 -10.88 5.96
N LEU A 223 12.96 -11.71 6.49
CA LEU A 223 13.34 -11.68 7.89
C LEU A 223 14.10 -10.40 8.25
N ILE A 224 15.05 -9.95 7.43
CA ILE A 224 15.76 -8.68 7.60
C ILE A 224 14.77 -7.50 7.61
N ASN A 225 13.73 -7.55 6.77
CA ASN A 225 12.69 -6.51 6.74
C ASN A 225 11.85 -6.50 8.00
N ALA A 226 11.42 -7.67 8.46
CA ALA A 226 10.68 -7.82 9.71
C ALA A 226 11.51 -7.32 10.90
N LEU A 227 12.80 -7.66 10.97
CA LEU A 227 13.73 -7.18 11.99
C LEU A 227 13.91 -5.67 11.95
N THR A 228 13.99 -5.07 10.75
CA THR A 228 14.09 -3.61 10.58
C THR A 228 12.81 -2.90 11.01
N LEU A 229 11.65 -3.47 10.70
CA LEU A 229 10.36 -2.97 11.18
C LEU A 229 10.28 -3.01 12.72
N PHE A 230 10.71 -4.12 13.32
CA PHE A 230 10.80 -4.23 14.78
C PHE A 230 11.72 -3.16 15.36
N GLU A 231 12.92 -3.00 14.79
CA GLU A 231 13.90 -2.00 15.24
C GLU A 231 13.29 -0.62 15.34
N ILE A 232 12.56 -0.21 14.30
CA ILE A 232 12.04 1.15 14.22
C ILE A 232 10.84 1.33 15.13
N ILE A 233 9.98 0.32 15.28
CA ILE A 233 8.94 0.33 16.30
C ILE A 233 9.58 0.47 17.68
N TYR A 234 10.60 -0.33 17.97
CA TYR A 234 11.31 -0.35 19.25
C TYR A 234 12.02 0.98 19.57
N ASP A 235 12.75 1.55 18.62
CA ASP A 235 13.43 2.84 18.78
C ASP A 235 12.43 3.99 18.98
N ASN A 236 11.30 3.98 18.25
CA ASN A 236 10.24 4.98 18.45
C ASN A 236 9.56 4.87 19.81
N LEU A 237 9.46 3.66 20.36
CA LEU A 237 8.95 3.43 21.70
C LEU A 237 9.90 3.94 22.78
N ARG A 238 11.22 3.84 22.57
CA ARG A 238 12.22 4.41 23.49
C ARG A 238 12.28 5.93 23.44
N ALA A 239 12.00 6.52 22.28
CA ALA A 239 12.07 7.97 22.08
C ALA A 239 10.89 8.74 22.71
N GLU A 240 9.76 8.09 22.99
CA GLU A 240 8.55 8.75 23.51
C GLU A 240 7.88 7.94 24.63
N VAL A 241 7.44 8.62 25.69
CA VAL A 241 6.73 7.98 26.81
C VAL A 241 5.27 7.71 26.43
N PHE A 242 4.96 6.47 26.08
CA PHE A 242 3.60 6.00 25.82
C PHE A 242 2.98 5.37 27.09
N ASN A 243 1.69 5.61 27.33
CA ASN A 243 0.97 4.95 28.42
C ASN A 243 0.51 3.56 27.97
N TYR A 244 1.10 2.51 28.55
CA TYR A 244 0.82 1.10 28.23
C TYR A 244 -0.67 0.72 28.28
N ARG A 245 -1.49 1.43 29.07
CA ARG A 245 -2.93 1.17 29.20
C ARG A 245 -3.75 1.60 27.97
N GLU A 246 -3.17 2.39 27.07
CA GLU A 246 -3.86 2.87 25.86
C GLU A 246 -3.84 1.85 24.70
N PHE A 247 -3.12 0.73 24.86
CA PHE A 247 -2.89 -0.24 23.79
C PHE A 247 -3.54 -1.60 24.11
N ASN A 248 -4.34 -2.12 23.18
CA ASN A 248 -5.00 -3.41 23.34
C ASN A 248 -4.00 -4.59 23.20
N LYS A 249 -4.37 -5.78 23.67
CA LYS A 249 -3.52 -6.98 23.64
C LYS A 249 -3.17 -7.48 22.22
N GLY A 250 -3.96 -7.12 21.22
CA GLY A 250 -3.72 -7.47 19.81
C GLY A 250 -2.89 -6.43 19.06
N SER A 251 -2.39 -5.40 19.74
CA SER A 251 -1.78 -4.25 19.08
C SER A 251 -0.30 -4.48 18.74
N HIS A 252 0.22 -3.76 17.74
CA HIS A 252 1.66 -3.76 17.42
C HIS A 252 2.51 -3.44 18.66
N PHE A 253 2.04 -2.51 19.49
CA PHE A 253 2.66 -2.16 20.76
C PHE A 253 2.79 -3.37 21.68
N HIS A 254 1.68 -4.06 21.95
CA HIS A 254 1.65 -5.19 22.88
C HIS A 254 2.48 -6.36 22.36
N LEU A 255 2.44 -6.61 21.06
CA LEU A 255 3.18 -7.71 20.45
C LEU A 255 4.71 -7.45 20.48
N CYS A 256 5.14 -6.20 20.25
CA CYS A 256 6.57 -5.85 20.24
C CYS A 256 7.17 -5.66 21.64
N THR A 257 6.38 -5.27 22.64
CA THR A 257 6.88 -4.97 24.01
C THR A 257 6.31 -5.92 25.05
N ALA A 258 5.02 -5.78 25.36
CA ALA A 258 4.41 -6.38 26.54
C ALA A 258 4.25 -7.91 26.47
N SER A 259 4.13 -8.49 25.28
CA SER A 259 4.01 -9.95 25.11
C SER A 259 5.35 -10.68 25.26
N GLY A 260 6.47 -10.00 24.97
CA GLY A 260 7.81 -10.59 24.90
C GLY A 260 8.02 -11.65 23.82
N VAL A 261 7.00 -11.99 23.02
CA VAL A 261 7.05 -13.09 22.04
C VAL A 261 8.00 -12.77 20.89
N CYS A 262 7.90 -11.57 20.31
CA CYS A 262 8.80 -11.14 19.24
C CYS A 262 10.25 -11.08 19.71
N VAL A 263 10.50 -10.50 20.90
CA VAL A 263 11.85 -10.42 21.49
C VAL A 263 12.48 -11.81 21.66
N LYS A 264 11.75 -12.79 22.19
CA LYS A 264 12.25 -14.17 22.35
C LYS A 264 12.58 -14.81 21.02
N LYS A 265 11.70 -14.63 20.03
CA LYS A 265 11.92 -15.17 18.69
C LYS A 265 13.09 -14.51 17.97
N ILE A 266 13.24 -13.19 18.09
CA ILE A 266 14.38 -12.46 17.54
C ILE A 266 15.69 -12.94 18.16
N ARG A 267 15.75 -13.15 19.48
CA ARG A 267 16.94 -13.72 20.13
C ARG A 267 17.29 -15.11 19.60
N ALA A 268 16.29 -15.94 19.28
CA ALA A 268 16.50 -17.27 18.69
C ALA A 268 17.09 -17.23 17.26
N LEU A 269 17.08 -16.07 16.59
CA LEU A 269 17.68 -15.89 15.26
C LEU A 269 19.16 -15.49 15.33
N ALA A 270 19.77 -15.38 16.51
CA ALA A 270 21.19 -15.04 16.65
C ALA A 270 22.10 -16.07 15.95
N ASP A 271 21.65 -17.33 15.85
CA ASP A 271 22.38 -18.43 15.23
C ASP A 271 21.97 -18.69 13.76
N HIS A 272 21.11 -17.86 13.17
CA HIS A 272 20.55 -18.05 11.83
C HIS A 272 21.61 -18.12 10.71
N ASP A 273 21.53 -19.07 9.77
CA ASP A 273 22.59 -19.33 8.78
C ASP A 273 23.05 -18.10 7.96
N ASP A 274 22.13 -17.19 7.62
CA ASP A 274 22.43 -15.93 6.93
C ASP A 274 23.16 -14.90 7.82
N LEU A 275 24.33 -14.44 7.35
CA LEU A 275 25.19 -13.49 8.06
C LEU A 275 24.55 -12.11 8.27
N LEU A 276 23.77 -11.60 7.30
CA LEU A 276 23.11 -10.30 7.42
C LEU A 276 22.01 -10.35 8.48
N VAL A 277 21.28 -11.46 8.56
CA VAL A 277 20.31 -11.72 9.64
C VAL A 277 21.04 -11.72 10.99
N LYS A 278 22.14 -12.49 11.15
CA LYS A 278 22.90 -12.51 12.41
C LYS A 278 23.33 -11.11 12.85
N VAL A 279 23.98 -10.37 11.95
CA VAL A 279 24.47 -9.01 12.24
C VAL A 279 23.33 -8.09 12.66
N LYS A 280 22.18 -8.17 11.99
CA LYS A 280 21.01 -7.37 12.33
C LYS A 280 20.41 -7.75 13.68
N VAL A 281 20.30 -9.05 13.97
CA VAL A 281 19.77 -9.56 15.24
C VAL A 281 20.66 -9.14 16.41
N VAL A 282 21.98 -9.29 16.31
CA VAL A 282 22.93 -8.89 17.36
C VAL A 282 22.76 -7.41 17.69
N LYS A 283 22.77 -6.54 16.67
CA LYS A 283 22.53 -5.09 16.85
C LYS A 283 21.20 -4.77 17.53
N LEU A 284 20.17 -5.57 17.24
CA LEU A 284 18.83 -5.39 17.81
C LEU A 284 18.80 -5.81 19.28
N VAL A 285 19.39 -6.97 19.60
CA VAL A 285 19.41 -7.53 20.96
C VAL A 285 20.17 -6.62 21.91
N ASP A 286 21.22 -5.94 21.46
CA ASP A 286 21.93 -4.95 22.28
C ASP A 286 21.04 -3.76 22.70
N LYS A 287 19.89 -3.54 22.03
CA LYS A 287 18.94 -2.48 22.36
C LYS A 287 17.94 -2.85 23.48
N PHE A 288 17.79 -4.13 23.84
CA PHE A 288 16.76 -4.63 24.78
C PHE A 288 17.12 -5.85 25.63
#